data_AF-A0AAW9F919-F1
#
_entry.id   AF-A0AAW9F919-F1
#
_cell.length_a   1.000
_cell.length_b   1.000
_cell.length_c   1.000
_cell.angle_alpha   90.00
_cell.angle_beta   90.00
_cell.angle_gamma   90.00
#
_symmetry.space_group_name_H-M   'P 1'
#
loop_
_entity.id
_entity.type
_entity.pdbx_description
1 polymer ?
#
loop_
_entity_poly.entity_id
_entity_poly.type
_entity_poly.pdbx_seq_one_letter_code
_entity_poly.pdbx_strand_id
1 'polypeptide(L)'
;GFQWVITTRNKELTTMLSLVLVQIREALAQVPYIIKIHNQDDYERALELMDELVDDYDTNKQLIELLATSIERWEDGVDEFADFNRALGGVEPGIAVLKTLMIQHRLGVADLPELGSKSNVSKLLNTAEGKKLTRQHIEALSKRFGVSPALFF
;
A
#
# COMPACT_ATOMS: atom_id res chain seq x y z
N GLY A 1 -54.16 7.44 4.32
CA GLY A 1 -53.05 8.20 4.93
C GLY A 1 -51.72 7.47 4.78
N PHE A 2 -51.50 6.42 5.57
CA PHE A 2 -50.20 5.74 5.68
C PHE A 2 -49.68 5.05 4.41
N GLN A 3 -50.54 4.31 3.68
CA GLN A 3 -50.12 3.61 2.45
C GLN A 3 -49.59 4.57 1.37
N TRP A 4 -50.19 5.76 1.22
CA TRP A 4 -49.82 6.73 0.18
C TRP A 4 -48.47 7.40 0.49
N VAL A 5 -48.19 7.70 1.77
CA VAL A 5 -46.91 8.29 2.21
C VAL A 5 -45.75 7.33 1.99
N ILE A 6 -45.95 6.02 2.22
CA ILE A 6 -44.94 4.98 1.97
C ILE A 6 -44.65 4.88 0.47
N THR A 7 -45.69 4.82 -0.37
CA THR A 7 -45.53 4.71 -1.83
C THR A 7 -44.81 5.93 -2.44
N THR A 8 -45.15 7.14 -1.98
CA THR A 8 -44.50 8.38 -2.46
C THR A 8 -43.03 8.47 -2.02
N ARG A 9 -42.72 8.19 -0.74
CA ARG A 9 -41.32 8.13 -0.28
C ARG A 9 -40.50 7.08 -1.03
N ASN A 10 -41.08 5.91 -1.30
CA ASN A 10 -40.39 4.84 -2.01
C ASN A 10 -40.10 5.22 -3.48
N LYS A 11 -41.03 5.94 -4.12
CA LYS A 11 -40.83 6.49 -5.46
C LYS A 11 -39.74 7.57 -5.48
N GLU A 12 -39.75 8.49 -4.52
CA GLU A 12 -38.71 9.54 -4.40
C GLU A 12 -37.31 8.95 -4.14
N LEU A 13 -37.20 7.96 -3.25
CA LEU A 13 -35.95 7.24 -2.99
C LEU A 13 -35.43 6.52 -4.25
N THR A 14 -36.34 5.89 -5.01
CA THR A 14 -35.97 5.21 -6.27
C THR A 14 -35.50 6.20 -7.33
N THR A 15 -36.15 7.35 -7.45
CA THR A 15 -35.73 8.42 -8.38
C THR A 15 -34.39 9.02 -7.97
N MET A 16 -34.18 9.31 -6.68
CA MET A 16 -32.90 9.80 -6.17
C MET A 16 -31.77 8.80 -6.42
N LEU A 17 -31.98 7.52 -6.11
CA LEU A 17 -30.99 6.47 -6.38
C LEU A 17 -30.65 6.38 -7.87
N SER A 18 -31.66 6.47 -8.75
CA SER A 18 -31.43 6.45 -10.20
C SER A 18 -30.57 7.61 -10.68
N LEU A 19 -30.76 8.81 -10.12
CA LEU A 19 -29.98 9.99 -10.47
C LEU A 19 -28.52 9.83 -10.04
N VAL A 20 -28.29 9.39 -8.80
CA VAL A 20 -26.94 9.16 -8.27
C VAL A 20 -26.20 8.10 -9.09
N LEU A 21 -26.87 7.01 -9.48
CA LEU A 21 -26.26 5.98 -10.34
C LEU A 21 -25.84 6.52 -11.70
N VAL A 22 -26.64 7.43 -12.29
CA VAL A 22 -26.28 8.09 -13.55
C VAL A 22 -25.05 8.97 -13.35
N GLN A 23 -25.02 9.78 -12.30
CA GLN A 23 -23.88 10.66 -11.98
C GLN A 23 -22.60 9.87 -11.75
N ILE A 24 -22.64 8.80 -10.96
CA ILE A 24 -21.48 7.94 -10.73
C ILE A 24 -21.00 7.33 -12.04
N ARG A 25 -21.91 6.80 -12.87
CA ARG A 25 -21.54 6.19 -14.15
C ARG A 25 -20.90 7.20 -15.11
N GLU A 26 -21.45 8.41 -15.19
CA GLU A 26 -20.92 9.46 -16.05
C GLU A 26 -19.58 10.01 -15.55
N ALA A 27 -19.40 10.13 -14.24
CA ALA A 27 -18.12 10.48 -13.64
C ALA A 27 -17.05 9.41 -13.93
N LEU A 28 -17.37 8.13 -13.67
CA LEU A 28 -16.44 7.02 -13.93
C LEU A 28 -16.10 6.87 -15.42
N ALA A 29 -17.02 7.21 -16.32
CA ALA A 29 -16.75 7.20 -17.75
C ALA A 29 -15.74 8.28 -18.19
N GLN A 30 -15.61 9.38 -17.43
CA GLN A 30 -14.63 10.43 -17.70
C GLN A 30 -13.23 10.09 -17.15
N VAL A 31 -13.16 9.28 -16.09
CA VAL A 31 -11.91 8.85 -15.45
C VAL A 31 -11.82 7.32 -15.36
N PRO A 32 -11.85 6.58 -16.48
CA PRO A 32 -11.93 5.12 -16.47
C PRO A 32 -10.74 4.44 -15.76
N TYR A 33 -9.58 5.12 -15.74
CA TYR A 33 -8.35 4.67 -15.09
C TYR A 33 -8.46 4.57 -13.56
N ILE A 34 -9.45 5.23 -12.92
CA ILE A 34 -9.69 5.06 -11.48
C ILE A 34 -10.12 3.63 -11.12
N ILE A 35 -10.75 2.92 -12.07
CA ILE A 35 -11.19 1.53 -11.90
C ILE A 35 -10.15 0.55 -12.44
N LYS A 36 -9.52 0.89 -13.57
CA LYS A 36 -8.53 0.05 -14.20
C LYS A 36 -7.66 0.82 -15.19
N ILE A 37 -6.35 0.69 -15.00
CA ILE A 37 -5.31 1.20 -15.90
C ILE A 37 -5.04 0.14 -16.99
N HIS A 38 -5.04 0.54 -18.26
CA HIS A 38 -4.84 -0.37 -19.40
C HIS A 38 -3.54 -0.12 -20.17
N ASN A 39 -2.94 1.05 -20.01
CA ASN A 39 -1.78 1.50 -20.77
C ASN A 39 -1.03 2.58 -19.98
N GLN A 40 0.11 3.03 -20.52
CA GLN A 40 0.96 4.04 -19.89
C GLN A 40 0.25 5.40 -19.74
N ASP A 41 -0.51 5.84 -20.73
CA ASP A 41 -1.22 7.13 -20.67
C ASP A 41 -2.32 7.13 -19.58
N ASP A 42 -2.97 5.98 -19.32
CA ASP A 42 -3.89 5.81 -18.19
C ASP A 42 -3.13 5.90 -16.86
N TYR A 43 -1.93 5.31 -16.80
CA TYR A 43 -1.09 5.31 -15.61
C TYR A 43 -0.59 6.71 -15.25
N GLU A 44 -0.11 7.47 -16.23
CA GLU A 44 0.32 8.87 -16.01
C GLU A 44 -0.82 9.74 -15.52
N ARG A 45 -2.01 9.63 -16.14
CA ARG A 45 -3.22 10.33 -15.67
C ARG A 45 -3.67 9.89 -14.28
N ALA A 46 -3.47 8.63 -13.93
CA ALA A 46 -3.75 8.14 -12.57
C ALA A 46 -2.81 8.77 -11.54
N LEU A 47 -1.53 8.97 -11.87
CA LEU A 47 -0.57 9.67 -11.00
C LEU A 47 -0.93 11.15 -10.85
N GLU A 48 -1.26 11.84 -11.94
CA GLU A 48 -1.71 13.24 -11.90
C GLU A 48 -2.96 13.40 -11.02
N LEU A 49 -3.94 12.51 -11.16
CA LEU A 49 -5.14 12.53 -10.31
C LEU A 49 -4.80 12.23 -8.85
N MET A 50 -3.86 11.33 -8.57
CA MET A 50 -3.43 11.04 -7.20
C MET A 50 -2.86 12.30 -6.54
N ASP A 51 -2.00 13.04 -7.25
CA ASP A 51 -1.43 14.30 -6.78
C ASP A 51 -2.52 15.35 -6.45
N GLU A 52 -3.57 15.45 -7.27
CA GLU A 52 -4.71 16.33 -6.97
C GLU A 52 -5.53 15.86 -5.75
N LEU A 53 -5.73 14.55 -5.60
CA LEU A 53 -6.57 14.01 -4.52
C LEU A 53 -5.91 14.18 -3.14
N VAL A 54 -4.58 14.05 -3.06
CA VAL A 54 -3.86 14.14 -1.78
C VAL A 54 -3.85 15.54 -1.17
N ASP A 55 -4.10 16.58 -1.97
CA ASP A 55 -4.25 17.97 -1.48
C ASP A 55 -5.38 18.11 -0.44
N ASP A 56 -6.45 17.31 -0.58
CA ASP A 56 -7.51 17.15 0.42
C ASP A 56 -7.71 15.67 0.80
N TYR A 57 -6.66 15.12 1.43
CA TYR A 57 -6.59 13.70 1.79
C TYR A 57 -7.81 13.17 2.55
N ASP A 58 -8.28 13.91 3.57
CA ASP A 58 -9.37 13.45 4.44
C ASP A 58 -10.70 13.35 3.68
N THR A 59 -10.99 14.32 2.81
CA THR A 59 -12.18 14.30 1.96
C THR A 59 -12.09 13.22 0.88
N ASN A 60 -10.90 13.01 0.32
CA ASN A 60 -10.70 12.17 -0.87
C ASN A 60 -10.29 10.73 -0.56
N LYS A 61 -10.18 10.35 0.72
CA LYS A 61 -9.64 9.06 1.16
C LYS A 61 -10.15 7.85 0.37
N GLN A 62 -11.46 7.75 0.12
CA GLN A 62 -12.05 6.62 -0.61
C GLN A 62 -11.61 6.56 -2.07
N LEU A 63 -11.46 7.71 -2.73
CA LEU A 63 -10.97 7.79 -4.11
C LEU A 63 -9.48 7.50 -4.17
N ILE A 64 -8.71 7.98 -3.19
CA ILE A 64 -7.28 7.67 -3.04
C ILE A 64 -7.08 6.16 -2.89
N GLU A 65 -7.81 5.50 -1.99
CA GLU A 65 -7.72 4.04 -1.80
C GLU A 65 -8.06 3.27 -3.08
N LEU A 66 -9.10 3.69 -3.80
CA LEU A 66 -9.52 3.09 -5.07
C LEU A 66 -8.44 3.26 -6.16
N LEU A 67 -7.92 4.48 -6.33
CA LEU A 67 -6.93 4.80 -7.34
C LEU A 67 -5.59 4.12 -7.04
N ALA A 68 -5.17 4.09 -5.77
CA ALA A 68 -3.97 3.38 -5.32
C ALA A 68 -4.05 1.88 -5.66
N THR A 69 -5.20 1.25 -5.44
CA THR A 69 -5.42 -0.15 -5.82
C THR A 69 -5.28 -0.38 -7.33
N SER A 70 -5.75 0.57 -8.14
CA SER A 70 -5.65 0.51 -9.61
C SER A 70 -4.21 0.68 -10.10
N ILE A 71 -3.45 1.58 -9.46
CA ILE A 71 -2.03 1.84 -9.71
C ILE A 71 -1.19 0.60 -9.34
N GLU A 72 -1.34 0.09 -8.12
CA GLU A 72 -0.61 -1.10 -7.64
C GLU A 72 -0.82 -2.29 -8.58
N ARG A 73 -2.07 -2.55 -9.00
CA ARG A 73 -2.37 -3.63 -9.94
C ARG A 73 -1.68 -3.48 -11.29
N TRP A 74 -1.50 -2.25 -11.77
CA TRP A 74 -0.79 -1.99 -13.02
C TRP A 74 0.72 -2.24 -12.83
N GLU A 75 1.33 -1.64 -11.81
CA GLU A 75 2.74 -1.79 -11.48
C GLU A 75 3.13 -3.25 -11.20
N ASP A 76 2.25 -4.04 -10.60
CA ASP A 76 2.46 -5.49 -10.40
C ASP A 76 2.58 -6.28 -11.71
N GLY A 77 1.94 -5.80 -12.78
CA GLY A 77 1.74 -6.55 -14.03
C GLY A 77 2.65 -6.13 -15.19
N VAL A 78 3.33 -4.99 -15.11
CA VAL A 78 4.15 -4.46 -16.21
C VAL A 78 5.63 -4.81 -16.07
N ASP A 79 6.28 -5.09 -17.20
CA ASP A 79 7.68 -5.51 -17.26
C ASP A 79 8.66 -4.48 -16.68
N GLU A 80 8.33 -3.19 -16.76
CA GLU A 80 9.15 -2.09 -16.22
C GLU A 80 9.41 -2.25 -14.72
N PHE A 81 8.43 -2.76 -13.97
CA PHE A 81 8.54 -2.96 -12.53
C PHE A 81 8.89 -4.41 -12.15
N ALA A 82 9.04 -5.33 -13.12
CA ALA A 82 9.23 -6.74 -12.84
C ALA A 82 10.49 -7.04 -12.01
N ASP A 83 11.60 -6.34 -12.26
CA ASP A 83 12.83 -6.50 -11.49
C ASP A 83 12.69 -5.95 -10.06
N PHE A 84 11.99 -4.83 -9.90
CA PHE A 84 11.67 -4.26 -8.60
C PHE A 84 10.73 -5.17 -7.80
N ASN A 85 9.66 -5.67 -8.42
CA ASN A 85 8.69 -6.58 -7.82
C ASN A 85 9.35 -7.91 -7.41
N ARG A 86 10.27 -8.44 -8.25
CA ARG A 86 11.07 -9.62 -7.89
C ARG A 86 11.99 -9.35 -6.71
N ALA A 87 12.61 -8.17 -6.66
CA ALA A 87 13.43 -7.77 -5.52
C ALA A 87 12.59 -7.68 -4.24
N LEU A 88 11.40 -7.08 -4.28
CA LEU A 88 10.48 -7.00 -3.14
C LEU A 88 9.97 -8.38 -2.69
N GLY A 89 9.57 -9.25 -3.61
CA GLY A 89 9.07 -10.59 -3.28
C GLY A 89 10.12 -11.50 -2.61
N GLY A 90 11.41 -11.21 -2.78
CA GLY A 90 12.51 -11.90 -2.11
C GLY A 90 12.92 -11.28 -0.77
N VAL A 91 12.39 -10.11 -0.41
CA VAL A 91 12.78 -9.39 0.82
C VAL A 91 11.86 -9.79 1.97
N GLU A 92 12.47 -10.33 3.02
CA GLU A 92 11.78 -10.60 4.28
C GLU A 92 11.49 -9.26 4.99
N PRO A 93 10.22 -8.94 5.37
CA PRO A 93 9.86 -7.64 5.94
C PRO A 93 10.71 -7.22 7.14
N GLY A 94 10.99 -8.15 8.05
CA GLY A 94 11.86 -7.91 9.19
C GLY A 94 13.29 -7.54 8.78
N ILE A 95 13.84 -8.18 7.75
CA ILE A 95 15.14 -7.83 7.17
C ILE A 95 15.11 -6.45 6.49
N ALA A 96 14.00 -6.08 5.83
CA ALA A 96 13.84 -4.74 5.25
C ALA A 96 13.92 -3.67 6.35
N VAL A 97 13.15 -3.84 7.43
CA VAL A 97 13.17 -2.92 8.58
C VAL A 97 14.56 -2.87 9.22
N LEU A 98 15.23 -4.01 9.38
CA LEU A 98 16.60 -4.03 9.90
C LEU A 98 17.57 -3.22 9.02
N LYS A 99 17.51 -3.39 7.69
CA LYS A 99 18.34 -2.62 6.74
C LYS A 99 18.08 -1.12 6.85
N THR A 100 16.81 -0.72 6.95
CA THR A 100 16.40 0.68 7.15
C THR A 100 16.97 1.26 8.45
N LEU A 101 16.84 0.54 9.56
CA LEU A 101 17.40 0.97 10.86
C LEU A 101 18.93 1.08 10.79
N MET A 102 19.61 0.14 10.12
CA MET A 102 21.05 0.21 9.91
C MET A 102 21.46 1.46 9.12
N ILE A 103 20.74 1.80 8.05
CA ILE A 103 21.01 3.00 7.24
C ILE A 103 20.79 4.27 8.07
N GLN A 104 19.64 4.38 8.75
CA GLN A 104 19.26 5.54 9.55
C GLN A 104 20.25 5.82 10.68
N HIS A 105 20.74 4.76 11.35
CA HIS A 105 21.67 4.86 12.46
C HIS A 105 23.14 4.70 12.05
N ARG A 106 23.43 4.60 10.74
CA ARG A 106 24.78 4.40 10.17
C ARG A 106 25.53 3.20 10.78
N LEU A 107 24.84 2.09 10.98
CA LEU A 107 25.36 0.87 11.58
C LEU A 107 25.89 -0.09 10.53
N GLY A 108 27.05 -0.68 10.79
CA GLY A 108 27.59 -1.81 10.06
C GLY A 108 27.21 -3.16 10.69
N VAL A 109 27.57 -4.24 10.01
CA VAL A 109 27.34 -5.64 10.48
C VAL A 109 28.01 -5.99 11.81
N ALA A 110 28.96 -5.19 12.28
CA ALA A 110 29.63 -5.38 13.57
C ALA A 110 28.90 -4.69 14.73
N ASP A 111 27.98 -3.77 14.42
CA ASP A 111 27.35 -2.89 15.40
C ASP A 111 26.01 -3.44 15.92
N LEU A 112 25.70 -4.70 15.63
CA LEU A 112 24.45 -5.40 15.96
C LEU A 112 24.72 -6.66 16.81
N PRO A 113 25.30 -6.54 18.02
CA PRO A 113 25.62 -7.67 18.88
C PRO A 113 24.40 -8.51 19.29
N GLU A 114 23.21 -7.90 19.33
CA GLU A 114 21.94 -8.56 19.61
C GLU A 114 21.53 -9.60 18.56
N LEU A 115 22.15 -9.56 17.38
CA LEU A 115 21.97 -10.54 16.30
C LEU A 115 23.10 -11.59 16.25
N GLY A 116 24.03 -11.53 17.20
CA GLY A 116 25.16 -12.44 17.33
C GLY A 116 26.42 -11.98 16.59
N SER A 117 27.16 -12.94 16.02
CA SER A 117 28.46 -12.65 15.38
C SER A 117 28.32 -11.88 14.06
N LYS A 118 29.35 -11.11 13.69
CA LYS A 118 29.42 -10.39 12.39
C LYS A 118 29.09 -11.29 11.18
N SER A 119 29.53 -12.55 11.23
CA SER A 119 29.23 -13.54 10.18
C SER A 119 27.75 -13.91 10.14
N ASN A 120 27.11 -14.06 11.31
CA ASN A 120 25.67 -14.35 11.41
C ASN A 120 24.84 -13.16 10.90
N VAL A 121 25.20 -11.94 11.27
CA VAL A 121 24.52 -10.72 10.79
C VAL A 121 24.64 -10.57 9.28
N SER A 122 25.85 -10.76 8.73
CA SER A 122 26.06 -10.73 7.29
C SER A 122 25.24 -11.81 6.56
N LYS A 123 25.15 -13.02 7.10
CA LYS A 123 24.29 -14.07 6.54
C LYS A 123 22.81 -13.67 6.59
N LEU A 124 22.32 -13.14 7.71
CA LEU A 124 20.94 -12.65 7.84
C LEU A 124 20.59 -11.59 6.78
N LEU A 125 21.49 -10.65 6.50
CA LEU A 125 21.23 -9.54 5.57
C LEU A 125 21.32 -9.92 4.08
N ASN A 126 22.10 -10.94 3.75
CA ASN A 126 22.46 -11.31 2.38
C ASN A 126 21.85 -12.64 1.91
N THR A 127 21.06 -13.31 2.74
CA THR A 127 20.49 -14.61 2.40
C THR A 127 19.27 -14.43 1.50
N ALA A 128 19.28 -15.10 0.34
CA ALA A 128 18.15 -15.21 -0.59
C ALA A 128 17.07 -16.23 -0.14
N GLU A 129 17.36 -17.05 0.88
CA GLU A 129 16.50 -18.15 1.34
C GLU A 129 16.28 -18.15 2.88
N GLY A 130 15.07 -17.77 3.31
CA GLY A 130 14.40 -18.35 4.48
C GLY A 130 14.89 -17.98 5.90
N LYS A 131 15.97 -17.21 6.09
CA LYS A 131 16.37 -16.78 7.44
C LYS A 131 15.61 -15.53 7.88
N LYS A 132 14.56 -15.75 8.66
CA LYS A 132 13.78 -14.70 9.31
C LYS A 132 14.45 -14.24 10.60
N LEU A 133 14.17 -13.00 11.00
CA LEU A 133 14.48 -12.56 12.37
C LEU A 133 13.70 -13.43 13.36
N THR A 134 14.39 -13.93 14.39
CA THR A 134 13.72 -14.64 15.47
C THR A 134 12.98 -13.64 16.35
N ARG A 135 12.00 -14.11 17.12
CA ARG A 135 11.31 -13.27 18.11
C ARG A 135 12.29 -12.57 19.07
N GLN A 136 13.36 -13.26 19.49
CA GLN A 136 14.38 -12.68 20.36
C GLN A 136 15.15 -11.54 19.66
N HIS A 137 15.47 -11.70 18.37
CA HIS A 137 16.08 -10.63 17.59
C HIS A 137 15.14 -9.41 17.51
N ILE A 138 13.87 -9.64 17.19
CA ILE A 138 12.87 -8.57 17.06
C ILE A 138 12.70 -7.83 18.39
N GLU A 139 12.58 -8.55 19.52
CA GLU A 139 12.44 -7.94 20.85
C GLU A 139 13.68 -7.10 21.20
N ALA A 140 14.89 -7.59 20.90
CA ALA A 140 16.12 -6.87 21.17
C ALA A 140 16.28 -5.61 20.30
N LEU A 141 16.01 -5.71 19.01
CA LEU A 141 16.03 -4.59 18.07
C LEU A 141 14.96 -3.54 18.45
N SER A 142 13.74 -3.99 18.74
CA SER A 142 12.64 -3.11 19.18
C SER A 142 13.03 -2.32 20.43
N LYS A 143 13.64 -2.98 21.41
CA LYS A 143 14.14 -2.34 22.63
C LYS A 143 15.26 -1.34 22.34
N ARG A 144 16.20 -1.67 21.45
CA ARG A 144 17.33 -0.81 21.12
C ARG A 144 16.89 0.46 20.38
N PHE A 145 16.01 0.34 19.41
CA PHE A 145 15.59 1.44 18.54
C PHE A 145 14.32 2.15 19.02
N GLY A 146 13.67 1.66 20.08
CA GLY A 146 12.45 2.26 20.62
C GLY A 146 11.25 2.13 19.68
N VAL A 147 11.21 1.05 18.88
CA VAL A 147 10.16 0.81 17.89
C VAL A 147 9.26 -0.36 18.29
N SER A 148 8.04 -0.41 17.75
CA SER A 148 7.14 -1.53 17.97
C SER A 148 7.66 -2.80 17.27
N PRO A 149 7.63 -3.97 17.94
CA PRO A 149 7.90 -5.27 17.31
C PRO A 149 7.04 -5.55 16.07
N ALA A 150 5.85 -4.95 15.99
CA ALA A 150 4.93 -5.10 14.87
C ALA A 150 5.52 -4.64 13.53
N LEU A 151 6.54 -3.77 13.53
CA LEU A 151 7.19 -3.33 12.29
C LEU A 151 7.92 -4.46 11.56
N PHE A 152 8.32 -5.53 12.25
CA PHE A 152 9.14 -6.60 11.67
C PHE A 152 8.32 -7.73 11.03
N PHE A 153 6.99 -7.60 10.93
CA PHE A 153 6.07 -8.64 10.44
C PHE A 153 5.32 -8.22 9.17
#